data_AF-I4CC81-F1
#
_entry.id   AF-I4CC81-F1
#
_cell.length_a   1.000
_cell.length_b   1.000
_cell.length_c   1.000
_cell.angle_alpha   90.00
_cell.angle_beta   90.00
_cell.angle_gamma   90.00
#
_symmetry.space_group_name_H-M   'P 1'
#
loop_
_entity.id
_entity.type
_entity.pdbx_description
1 polymer ?
#
loop_
_entity_poly.entity_id
_entity_poly.type
_entity_poly.pdbx_seq_one_letter_code
_entity_poly.pdbx_strand_id
1 'polypeptide(L)'
;MAVLKMYRGISVASKNVELVKRKINSDGLMQSHELPWSSYILDLRLNLAELLNRPDLSTSHTRFYKPGQCITSESVRQRNLPFPFIFACGDKTGAAYFANTHNRTEEKDFPLVIEFLAPVEDVFVDGKDFLYSVFEGGPRQGLREKILKCFGVEISKYLDKAWNSRKTEHRIAMCDLAVQDPEIVFSHYQNRMTIGGRRGTVFRSAFMVRSPIDFDRILSVHRANPCYEAPSFSIHDFKNKPSMTMPEVFRKFG
;
A
#
# COMPACT_ATOMS: atom_id res chain seq x y z
N MET A 1 18.09 -12.94 4.93
CA MET A 1 16.80 -12.22 4.97
C MET A 1 16.02 -12.54 3.72
N ALA A 2 14.69 -12.57 3.77
CA ALA A 2 13.88 -12.92 2.60
C ALA A 2 13.93 -11.80 1.56
N VAL A 3 14.07 -12.17 0.29
CA VAL A 3 14.07 -11.23 -0.85
C VAL A 3 12.82 -11.50 -1.69
N LEU A 4 12.10 -10.43 -2.01
CA LEU A 4 10.86 -10.48 -2.78
C LEU A 4 11.13 -10.02 -4.22
N LYS A 5 10.52 -10.72 -5.19
CA LYS A 5 10.47 -10.26 -6.57
C LYS A 5 9.29 -9.32 -6.73
N MET A 6 9.58 -8.07 -7.10
CA MET A 6 8.62 -6.97 -7.18
C MET A 6 8.49 -6.46 -8.61
N TYR A 7 7.37 -5.79 -8.89
CA TYR A 7 7.04 -5.30 -10.22
C TYR A 7 6.56 -3.85 -10.15
N ARG A 8 7.21 -2.95 -10.88
CA ARG A 8 6.77 -1.55 -11.00
C ARG A 8 6.23 -1.30 -12.40
N GLY A 9 4.99 -0.81 -12.47
CA GLY A 9 4.37 -0.37 -13.73
C GLY A 9 4.52 1.13 -13.93
N ILE A 10 5.09 1.55 -15.05
CA ILE A 10 5.15 2.97 -15.45
C ILE A 10 4.65 3.12 -16.88
N SER A 11 4.21 4.31 -17.24
CA SER A 11 4.04 4.70 -18.64
C SER A 11 5.00 5.83 -18.95
N VAL A 12 5.63 5.80 -20.13
CA VAL A 12 6.61 6.78 -20.58
C VAL A 12 6.26 7.25 -21.97
N ALA A 13 6.75 8.43 -22.37
CA ALA A 13 6.63 8.87 -23.75
C ALA A 13 7.36 7.89 -24.68
N SER A 14 6.71 7.43 -25.75
CA SER A 14 7.29 6.48 -26.72
C SER A 14 8.68 6.89 -27.21
N LYS A 15 8.91 8.19 -27.44
CA LYS A 15 10.23 8.73 -27.87
C LYS A 15 11.36 8.56 -26.84
N ASN A 16 11.03 8.33 -25.56
CA ASN A 16 11.99 8.26 -24.46
C ASN A 16 12.23 6.82 -23.96
N VAL A 17 11.58 5.80 -24.54
CA VAL A 17 11.61 4.42 -24.02
C VAL A 17 13.03 3.89 -23.82
N GLU A 18 13.86 3.96 -24.85
CA GLU A 18 15.23 3.43 -24.78
C GLU A 18 16.16 4.26 -23.88
N LEU A 19 15.88 5.56 -23.70
CA LEU A 19 16.57 6.37 -22.71
C LEU A 19 16.20 5.93 -21.29
N VAL A 20 14.91 5.75 -21.01
CA VAL A 20 14.42 5.34 -19.69
C VAL A 20 14.92 3.94 -19.35
N LYS A 21 14.86 2.98 -20.28
CA LYS A 21 15.38 1.62 -20.07
C LYS A 21 16.87 1.63 -19.73
N ARG A 22 17.68 2.41 -20.48
CA ARG A 22 19.11 2.56 -20.19
C ARG A 22 19.35 3.14 -18.79
N LYS A 23 18.67 4.23 -18.44
CA LYS A 23 18.79 4.85 -17.11
C LYS A 23 18.42 3.89 -15.97
N ILE A 24 17.32 3.14 -16.12
CA ILE A 24 16.92 2.17 -15.09
C ILE A 24 17.96 1.06 -14.95
N ASN A 25 18.53 0.59 -16.06
CA ASN A 25 19.55 -0.46 -16.02
C ASN A 25 20.93 0.02 -15.56
N SER A 26 21.24 1.32 -15.66
CA SER A 26 22.53 1.88 -15.19
C SER A 26 22.45 2.45 -13.78
N ASP A 27 21.35 3.09 -13.44
CA ASP A 27 21.20 3.91 -12.24
C ASP A 27 20.23 3.28 -11.22
N GLY A 28 19.48 2.25 -11.63
CA GLY A 28 18.44 1.62 -10.83
C GLY A 28 17.12 2.40 -10.81
N LEU A 29 16.34 2.24 -9.74
CA LEU A 29 15.11 3.01 -9.51
C LEU A 29 15.31 4.00 -8.38
N MET A 30 15.28 5.28 -8.74
CA MET A 30 15.22 6.37 -7.78
C MET A 30 13.79 6.93 -7.70
N GLN A 31 13.45 7.59 -6.59
CA GLN A 31 12.28 8.45 -6.54
C GLN A 31 12.46 9.55 -7.60
N SER A 32 11.67 9.48 -8.68
CA SER A 32 11.69 10.56 -9.67
C SER A 32 11.15 11.83 -9.04
N HIS A 33 11.67 12.98 -9.47
CA HIS A 33 11.13 14.31 -9.14
C HIS A 33 9.66 14.48 -9.60
N GLU A 34 9.09 13.50 -10.31
CA GLU A 34 7.72 13.51 -10.86
C GLU A 34 6.65 13.00 -9.88
N LEU A 35 6.99 12.57 -8.67
CA LEU A 35 5.97 12.35 -7.64
C LEU A 35 5.75 13.69 -6.89
N PRO A 36 4.61 14.39 -7.12
CA PRO A 36 4.37 15.74 -6.59
C PRO A 36 4.21 15.79 -5.06
N TRP A 37 4.39 14.67 -4.37
CA TRP A 37 4.26 14.58 -2.92
C TRP A 37 5.49 13.85 -2.40
N SER A 38 6.21 14.51 -1.50
CA SER A 38 7.28 13.98 -0.65
C SER A 38 6.82 12.67 0.01
N SER A 39 6.98 11.57 -0.73
CA SER A 39 6.48 10.25 -0.40
C SER A 39 7.51 9.60 0.48
N TYR A 40 7.51 10.04 1.74
CA TYR A 40 8.34 9.47 2.77
C TYR A 40 7.48 8.72 3.79
N ILE A 41 8.03 7.64 4.33
CA ILE A 41 7.40 6.85 5.39
C ILE A 41 8.37 6.74 6.56
N LEU A 42 7.85 6.86 7.77
CA LEU A 42 8.61 6.61 9.00
C LEU A 42 8.70 5.09 9.22
N ASP A 43 9.91 4.59 9.41
CA ASP A 43 10.11 3.17 9.75
C ASP A 43 9.68 2.92 11.20
N LEU A 44 8.60 2.18 11.39
CA LEU A 44 8.04 1.84 12.69
C LEU A 44 8.45 0.43 13.15
N ARG A 45 9.18 -0.33 12.32
CA ARG A 45 9.43 -1.77 12.53
C ARG A 45 10.10 -2.07 13.86
N LEU A 46 11.10 -1.27 14.23
CA LEU A 46 11.83 -1.43 15.49
C LEU A 46 10.95 -1.21 16.73
N ASN A 47 9.85 -0.47 16.59
CA ASN A 47 8.96 -0.09 17.69
C ASN A 47 7.56 -0.70 17.55
N LEU A 48 7.34 -1.64 16.61
CA LEU A 48 6.01 -2.18 16.33
C LEU A 48 5.35 -2.76 17.58
N ALA A 49 6.08 -3.57 18.35
CA ALA A 49 5.56 -4.22 19.55
C ALA A 49 5.20 -3.21 20.66
N GLU A 50 6.01 -2.17 20.84
CA GLU A 50 5.74 -1.09 21.80
C GLU A 50 4.51 -0.28 21.36
N LEU A 51 4.51 0.22 20.11
CA LEU A 51 3.45 1.05 19.56
C LEU A 51 2.11 0.32 19.51
N LEU A 52 2.11 -0.98 19.20
CA LEU A 52 0.90 -1.80 19.19
C LEU A 52 0.24 -1.87 20.56
N ASN A 53 1.02 -1.84 21.64
CA ASN A 53 0.54 -1.95 23.02
C ASN A 53 0.30 -0.59 23.69
N ARG A 54 0.58 0.51 22.99
CA ARG A 54 0.40 1.86 23.51
C ARG A 54 -1.09 2.23 23.64
N PRO A 55 -1.60 2.53 24.85
CA PRO A 55 -3.04 2.81 25.06
C PRO A 55 -3.54 4.10 24.39
N ASP A 56 -2.67 5.11 24.29
CA ASP A 56 -2.96 6.43 23.72
C ASP A 56 -2.45 6.56 22.28
N LEU A 57 -2.21 5.44 21.57
CA LEU A 57 -1.71 5.47 20.20
C LEU A 57 -2.59 6.35 19.30
N SER A 58 -1.92 7.18 18.52
CA SER A 58 -2.49 8.13 17.57
C SER A 58 -1.50 8.37 16.43
N THR A 59 -1.93 9.09 15.39
CA THR A 59 -1.08 9.39 14.23
C THR A 59 0.14 10.25 14.58
N SER A 60 0.15 10.99 15.70
CA SER A 60 1.33 11.72 16.13
C SER A 60 2.49 10.81 16.56
N HIS A 61 2.20 9.54 16.84
CA HIS A 61 3.20 8.53 17.20
C HIS A 61 3.74 7.78 15.97
N THR A 62 2.94 7.69 14.90
CA THR A 62 3.25 6.87 13.72
C THR A 62 3.62 7.70 12.49
N ARG A 63 3.44 9.02 12.54
CA ARG A 63 3.70 9.92 11.41
C ARG A 63 4.65 11.02 11.81
N PHE A 64 5.60 11.27 10.92
CA PHE A 64 6.65 12.27 11.10
C PHE A 64 6.14 13.72 10.94
N TYR A 65 4.96 13.92 10.37
CA TYR A 65 4.48 15.25 9.98
C TYR A 65 3.08 15.58 10.50
N LYS A 66 2.93 16.79 11.05
CA LYS A 66 1.67 17.51 11.00
C LYS A 66 1.55 18.18 9.62
N PRO A 67 0.35 18.28 9.03
CA PRO A 67 0.16 19.04 7.78
C PRO A 67 0.78 20.45 7.89
N GLY A 68 1.63 20.83 6.93
CA GLY A 68 2.25 22.16 6.86
C GLY A 68 3.69 22.28 7.37
N GLN A 69 4.31 21.21 7.85
CA GLN A 69 5.71 21.23 8.33
C GLN A 69 6.69 20.77 7.24
N CYS A 70 7.64 21.63 6.84
CA CYS A 70 8.69 21.29 5.87
C CYS A 70 9.72 20.34 6.48
N ILE A 71 10.04 19.26 5.77
CA ILE A 71 11.16 18.36 6.10
C ILE A 71 12.45 19.05 5.66
N THR A 72 13.38 19.29 6.59
CA THR A 72 14.71 19.81 6.24
C THR A 72 15.68 18.65 6.02
N SER A 73 16.73 18.86 5.24
CA SER A 73 17.81 17.86 5.04
C SER A 73 18.51 17.48 6.35
N GLU A 74 18.47 18.35 7.36
CA GLU A 74 19.02 18.13 8.68
C GLU A 74 18.13 17.21 9.53
N SER A 75 16.81 17.32 9.39
CA SER A 75 15.85 16.37 9.95
C SER A 75 15.84 15.02 9.21
N VAL A 76 16.85 14.65 8.40
CA VAL A 76 16.96 13.35 7.70
C VAL A 76 18.18 12.49 8.15
N ARG A 77 19.03 12.96 9.08
CA ARG A 77 20.28 12.26 9.50
C ARG A 77 20.27 11.32 10.75
N GLN A 78 19.26 11.33 11.61
CA GLN A 78 19.04 10.37 12.73
C GLN A 78 18.34 9.07 12.26
N ARG A 79 18.58 7.92 12.90
CA ARG A 79 18.14 6.56 12.44
C ARG A 79 16.61 6.29 12.43
N ASN A 80 15.76 7.30 12.58
CA ASN A 80 14.29 7.23 12.54
C ASN A 80 13.71 8.17 11.50
N LEU A 81 14.35 8.28 10.33
CA LEU A 81 14.00 9.33 9.39
C LEU A 81 13.22 8.84 8.20
N PRO A 82 12.23 9.65 7.77
CA PRO A 82 11.39 9.26 6.67
C PRO A 82 12.27 8.95 5.46
N PHE A 83 12.05 7.79 4.83
CA PHE A 83 12.80 7.40 3.65
C PHE A 83 11.92 7.49 2.41
N PRO A 84 12.48 7.87 1.25
CA PRO A 84 11.71 7.90 0.02
C PRO A 84 11.35 6.47 -0.40
N PHE A 85 10.21 6.32 -1.05
CA PHE A 85 9.79 5.04 -1.60
C PHE A 85 9.27 5.17 -3.03
N ILE A 86 9.24 4.03 -3.72
CA ILE A 86 8.58 3.83 -5.00
C ILE A 86 7.38 2.90 -4.80
N PHE A 87 6.36 3.04 -5.63
CA PHE A 87 5.26 2.07 -5.68
C PHE A 87 5.60 0.86 -6.55
N ALA A 88 5.16 -0.32 -6.11
CA ALA A 88 5.30 -1.59 -6.81
C ALA A 88 4.14 -2.55 -6.45
N CYS A 89 4.04 -3.65 -7.19
CA CYS A 89 3.13 -4.76 -6.96
C CYS A 89 3.95 -6.03 -6.68
N GLY A 90 3.33 -7.00 -6.00
CA GLY A 90 3.90 -8.33 -5.79
C GLY A 90 3.79 -9.25 -7.02
N ASP A 91 3.06 -8.82 -8.05
CA ASP A 91 2.88 -9.56 -9.29
C ASP A 91 2.91 -8.66 -10.54
N LYS A 92 3.13 -9.32 -11.68
CA LYS A 92 3.23 -8.68 -12.99
C LYS A 92 1.91 -8.11 -13.49
N THR A 93 0.77 -8.70 -13.12
CA THR A 93 -0.56 -8.28 -13.56
C THR A 93 -0.91 -6.91 -12.97
N GLY A 94 -0.68 -6.71 -11.67
CA GLY A 94 -0.87 -5.43 -11.01
C GLY A 94 0.01 -4.34 -11.62
N ALA A 95 1.29 -4.63 -11.83
CA ALA A 95 2.19 -3.67 -12.49
C ALA A 95 1.75 -3.34 -13.92
N ALA A 96 1.27 -4.33 -14.69
CA ALA A 96 0.74 -4.11 -16.03
C ALA A 96 -0.52 -3.24 -16.02
N TYR A 97 -1.43 -3.43 -15.05
CA TYR A 97 -2.59 -2.55 -14.86
C TYR A 97 -2.16 -1.11 -14.63
N PHE A 98 -1.22 -0.87 -13.71
CA PHE A 98 -0.72 0.48 -13.45
C PHE A 98 -0.06 1.10 -14.68
N ALA A 99 0.77 0.35 -15.41
CA ALA A 99 1.44 0.84 -16.61
C ALA A 99 0.46 1.20 -17.74
N ASN A 100 -0.54 0.35 -18.00
CA ASN A 100 -1.45 0.50 -19.15
C ASN A 100 -2.65 1.41 -18.88
N THR A 101 -3.07 1.53 -17.62
CA THR A 101 -4.32 2.21 -17.26
C THR A 101 -4.07 3.40 -16.35
N HIS A 102 -3.47 3.20 -15.18
CA HIS A 102 -3.40 4.26 -14.17
C HIS A 102 -2.37 5.36 -14.51
N ASN A 103 -1.18 4.95 -14.98
CA ASN A 103 -0.07 5.85 -15.26
C ASN A 103 -0.03 6.32 -16.71
N ARG A 104 -0.94 5.83 -17.56
CA ARG A 104 -0.98 6.15 -18.97
C ARG A 104 -1.68 7.49 -19.19
N THR A 105 -1.06 8.34 -19.99
CA THR A 105 -1.64 9.60 -20.47
C THR A 105 -1.40 9.72 -21.98
N GLU A 106 -1.90 10.79 -22.60
CA GLU A 106 -1.60 11.08 -24.01
C GLU A 106 -0.09 11.26 -24.24
N GLU A 107 0.61 11.89 -23.30
CA GLU A 107 2.06 12.11 -23.36
C GLU A 107 2.89 10.88 -22.95
N LYS A 108 2.35 10.05 -22.05
CA LYS A 108 2.97 8.84 -21.52
C LYS A 108 2.20 7.63 -22.03
N ASP A 109 2.49 7.24 -23.27
CA ASP A 109 1.70 6.28 -24.04
C ASP A 109 2.35 4.90 -24.18
N PHE A 110 3.61 4.74 -23.74
CA PHE A 110 4.35 3.49 -23.81
C PHE A 110 4.47 2.82 -22.43
N PRO A 111 3.72 1.74 -22.17
CA PRO A 111 3.68 1.10 -20.86
C PRO A 111 4.88 0.16 -20.68
N LEU A 112 5.57 0.28 -19.55
CA LEU A 112 6.71 -0.56 -19.15
C LEU A 112 6.43 -1.24 -17.80
N VAL A 113 6.89 -2.48 -17.68
CA VAL A 113 7.03 -3.19 -16.40
C VAL A 113 8.51 -3.37 -16.10
N ILE A 114 8.89 -2.99 -14.89
CA ILE A 114 10.23 -3.19 -14.33
C ILE A 114 10.14 -4.31 -13.30
N GLU A 115 10.89 -5.38 -13.50
CA GLU A 115 11.02 -6.48 -12.54
C GLU A 115 12.30 -6.27 -11.73
N PHE A 116 12.22 -6.37 -10.40
CA PHE A 116 13.37 -6.15 -9.53
C PHE A 116 13.28 -6.97 -8.23
N LEU A 117 14.40 -7.05 -7.51
CA LEU A 117 14.47 -7.67 -6.19
C LEU A 117 14.47 -6.60 -5.08
N ALA A 118 13.69 -6.85 -4.03
CA ALA A 118 13.66 -6.00 -2.84
C ALA A 118 13.73 -6.86 -1.57
N PRO A 119 14.61 -6.55 -0.61
CA PRO A 119 14.58 -7.16 0.70
C PRO A 119 13.24 -6.88 1.39
N VAL A 120 12.69 -7.85 2.13
CA VAL A 120 11.38 -7.67 2.78
C VAL A 120 11.39 -6.50 3.80
N GLU A 121 12.55 -6.25 4.41
CA GLU A 121 12.84 -5.11 5.29
C GLU A 121 12.73 -3.73 4.61
N ASP A 122 12.66 -3.71 3.28
CA ASP A 122 12.47 -2.50 2.47
C ASP A 122 11.07 -2.42 1.84
N VAL A 123 10.21 -3.42 2.03
CA VAL A 123 8.87 -3.50 1.44
C VAL A 123 7.79 -3.26 2.49
N PHE A 124 6.85 -2.37 2.19
CA PHE A 124 5.73 -1.97 3.06
C PHE A 124 4.44 -2.05 2.25
N VAL A 125 3.32 -2.43 2.86
CA VAL A 125 2.02 -2.47 2.17
C VAL A 125 1.58 -1.04 1.82
N ASP A 126 1.18 -0.80 0.57
CA ASP A 126 0.49 0.44 0.22
C ASP A 126 -0.99 0.35 0.60
N GLY A 127 -1.31 0.88 1.78
CA GLY A 127 -2.67 0.87 2.30
C GLY A 127 -3.61 1.92 1.71
N LYS A 128 -3.12 2.89 0.91
CA LYS A 128 -3.88 4.14 0.58
C LYS A 128 -5.21 3.87 -0.11
N ASP A 129 -5.18 3.03 -1.13
CA ASP A 129 -6.34 2.76 -1.96
C ASP A 129 -7.33 1.78 -1.36
N PHE A 130 -6.97 1.07 -0.28
CA PHE A 130 -7.84 0.05 0.30
C PHE A 130 -7.75 -0.01 1.82
N LEU A 131 -6.60 -0.41 2.37
CA LEU A 131 -6.48 -0.79 3.77
C LEU A 131 -6.79 0.35 4.75
N TYR A 132 -6.33 1.58 4.47
CA TYR A 132 -6.69 2.73 5.33
C TYR A 132 -8.21 2.92 5.41
N SER A 133 -8.95 2.58 4.35
CA SER A 133 -10.41 2.74 4.30
C SER A 133 -11.11 1.69 5.16
N VAL A 134 -10.52 0.49 5.23
CA VAL A 134 -10.96 -0.61 6.09
C VAL A 134 -10.77 -0.25 7.56
N PHE A 135 -9.59 0.27 7.90
CA PHE A 135 -9.29 0.67 9.28
C PHE A 135 -10.13 1.87 9.74
N GLU A 136 -10.19 2.93 8.93
CA GLU A 136 -10.99 4.13 9.20
C GLU A 136 -12.49 3.78 9.33
N GLY A 137 -12.99 2.97 8.40
CA GLY A 137 -14.40 2.64 8.25
C GLY A 137 -14.99 1.66 9.27
N GLY A 138 -14.17 0.99 10.08
CA GLY A 138 -14.64 0.07 11.11
C GLY A 138 -15.10 -1.32 10.59
N PRO A 139 -15.65 -2.16 11.49
CA PRO A 139 -16.10 -3.51 11.16
C PRO A 139 -17.34 -3.48 10.26
N ARG A 140 -17.39 -4.38 9.27
CA ARG A 140 -18.50 -4.53 8.33
C ARG A 140 -18.71 -6.00 7.99
N GLN A 141 -19.95 -6.40 7.72
CA GLN A 141 -20.29 -7.79 7.42
C GLN A 141 -19.47 -8.33 6.25
N GLY A 142 -18.86 -9.50 6.41
CA GLY A 142 -18.03 -10.17 5.40
C GLY A 142 -16.68 -9.52 5.11
N LEU A 143 -16.42 -8.27 5.54
CA LEU A 143 -15.17 -7.57 5.26
C LEU A 143 -13.99 -8.28 5.93
N ARG A 144 -14.11 -8.62 7.22
CA ARG A 144 -13.03 -9.26 7.99
C ARG A 144 -12.46 -10.49 7.30
N GLU A 145 -13.31 -11.40 6.83
CA GLU A 145 -12.90 -12.62 6.13
C GLU A 145 -12.08 -12.33 4.87
N LYS A 146 -12.47 -11.30 4.11
CA LYS A 146 -11.74 -10.87 2.90
C LYS A 146 -10.39 -10.27 3.27
N ILE A 147 -10.32 -9.48 4.34
CA ILE A 147 -9.05 -8.91 4.82
C ILE A 147 -8.10 -10.02 5.26
N LEU A 148 -8.56 -10.99 6.04
CA LEU A 148 -7.71 -12.09 6.50
C LEU A 148 -7.17 -12.94 5.34
N LYS A 149 -7.96 -13.13 4.27
CA LYS A 149 -7.49 -13.81 3.05
C LYS A 149 -6.42 -13.02 2.28
N CYS A 150 -6.50 -11.70 2.27
CA CYS A 150 -5.61 -10.85 1.48
C CYS A 150 -4.36 -10.39 2.22
N PHE A 151 -4.40 -10.35 3.56
CA PHE A 151 -3.36 -9.77 4.41
C PHE A 151 -2.90 -10.74 5.52
N GLY A 152 -3.38 -11.98 5.51
CA GLY A 152 -3.04 -13.00 6.50
C GLY A 152 -3.84 -12.84 7.80
N VAL A 153 -3.74 -13.85 8.68
CA VAL A 153 -4.42 -13.82 9.99
C VAL A 153 -3.82 -12.81 10.94
N GLU A 154 -2.54 -12.48 10.77
CA GLU A 154 -1.77 -11.57 11.63
C GLU A 154 -2.30 -10.13 11.63
N ILE A 155 -3.00 -9.71 10.59
CA ILE A 155 -3.64 -8.39 10.58
C ILE A 155 -4.76 -8.25 11.63
N SER A 156 -5.30 -9.37 12.13
CA SER A 156 -6.39 -9.38 13.12
C SER A 156 -6.04 -8.59 14.38
N LYS A 157 -4.81 -8.71 14.90
CA LYS A 157 -4.35 -7.98 16.11
C LYS A 157 -4.44 -6.45 15.97
N TYR A 158 -4.23 -5.94 14.75
CA TYR A 158 -4.38 -4.51 14.43
C TYR A 158 -5.84 -4.13 14.20
N LEU A 159 -6.60 -4.96 13.48
CA LEU A 159 -8.02 -4.73 13.23
C LEU A 159 -8.83 -4.69 14.53
N ASP A 160 -8.56 -5.62 15.46
CA ASP A 160 -9.30 -5.72 16.73
C ASP A 160 -9.11 -4.45 17.57
N LYS A 161 -7.87 -3.97 17.70
CA LYS A 161 -7.59 -2.71 18.41
C LYS A 161 -8.19 -1.50 17.68
N ALA A 162 -8.07 -1.44 16.35
CA ALA A 162 -8.64 -0.35 15.56
C ALA A 162 -10.17 -0.29 15.67
N TRP A 163 -10.85 -1.42 15.46
CA TRP A 163 -12.30 -1.50 15.40
C TRP A 163 -12.98 -1.36 16.77
N ASN A 164 -12.27 -1.66 17.86
CA ASN A 164 -12.74 -1.38 19.22
C ASN A 164 -12.58 0.10 19.63
N SER A 165 -11.81 0.90 18.89
CA SER A 165 -11.64 2.32 19.15
C SER A 165 -12.68 3.16 18.43
N ARG A 166 -13.13 4.25 19.07
CA ARG A 166 -13.98 5.28 18.44
C ARG A 166 -13.15 6.43 17.81
N LYS A 167 -11.84 6.46 18.02
CA LYS A 167 -10.96 7.53 17.55
C LYS A 167 -10.40 7.20 16.17
N THR A 168 -10.71 8.01 15.17
CA THR A 168 -10.21 7.84 13.79
C THR A 168 -8.68 7.84 13.73
N GLU A 169 -8.02 8.73 14.49
CA GLU A 169 -6.55 8.79 14.53
C GLU A 169 -5.93 7.49 15.05
N HIS A 170 -6.55 6.85 16.05
CA HIS A 170 -6.09 5.56 16.56
C HIS A 170 -6.23 4.47 15.51
N ARG A 171 -7.36 4.42 14.80
CA ARG A 171 -7.60 3.46 13.70
C ARG A 171 -6.56 3.62 12.58
N ILE A 172 -6.27 4.87 12.21
CA ILE A 172 -5.28 5.18 11.19
C ILE A 172 -3.88 4.79 11.68
N ALA A 173 -3.52 5.08 12.93
CA ALA A 173 -2.24 4.68 13.50
C ALA A 173 -2.08 3.15 13.53
N MET A 174 -3.14 2.39 13.86
CA MET A 174 -3.12 0.93 13.77
C MET A 174 -2.88 0.43 12.34
N CYS A 175 -3.44 1.12 11.34
CA CYS A 175 -3.13 0.83 9.94
C CYS A 175 -1.67 1.16 9.60
N ASP A 176 -1.14 2.28 10.09
CA ASP A 176 0.27 2.67 9.91
C ASP A 176 1.22 1.60 10.47
N LEU A 177 0.86 0.92 11.57
CA LEU A 177 1.62 -0.22 12.09
C LEU A 177 1.45 -1.47 11.23
N ALA A 178 0.20 -1.83 10.87
CA ALA A 178 -0.12 -3.04 10.13
C ALA A 178 0.57 -3.09 8.75
N VAL A 179 0.70 -1.95 8.06
CA VAL A 179 1.35 -1.91 6.74
C VAL A 179 2.85 -2.18 6.78
N GLN A 180 3.46 -2.13 7.97
CA GLN A 180 4.90 -2.37 8.14
C GLN A 180 5.23 -3.72 8.78
N ASP A 181 4.25 -4.42 9.35
CA ASP A 181 4.43 -5.76 9.93
C ASP A 181 4.91 -6.74 8.84
N PRO A 182 6.12 -7.34 8.97
CA PRO A 182 6.67 -8.25 7.97
C PRO A 182 5.77 -9.44 7.64
N GLU A 183 5.00 -9.96 8.60
CA GLU A 183 4.10 -11.11 8.38
C GLU A 183 2.91 -10.72 7.50
N ILE A 184 2.42 -9.49 7.68
CA ILE A 184 1.34 -8.91 6.86
C ILE A 184 1.86 -8.59 5.46
N VAL A 185 3.06 -8.01 5.35
CA VAL A 185 3.72 -7.75 4.06
C VAL A 185 3.86 -9.04 3.26
N PHE A 186 4.36 -10.11 3.90
CA PHE A 186 4.53 -11.40 3.25
C PHE A 186 3.19 -12.05 2.86
N SER A 187 2.20 -12.03 3.74
CA SER A 187 0.86 -12.54 3.45
C SER A 187 0.21 -11.79 2.28
N HIS A 188 0.36 -10.47 2.25
CA HIS A 188 -0.16 -9.65 1.15
C HIS A 188 0.58 -9.90 -0.16
N TYR A 189 1.88 -10.17 -0.11
CA TYR A 189 2.67 -10.55 -1.28
C TYR A 189 2.18 -11.87 -1.89
N GLN A 190 1.77 -12.80 -1.04
CA GLN A 190 1.20 -14.09 -1.46
C GLN A 190 -0.28 -14.00 -1.87
N ASN A 191 -0.93 -12.86 -1.71
CA ASN A 191 -2.33 -12.70 -2.09
C ASN A 191 -2.56 -13.04 -3.58
N ARG A 192 -3.68 -13.72 -3.85
CA ARG A 192 -4.14 -14.05 -5.20
C ARG A 192 -5.52 -13.48 -5.51
N MET A 193 -6.18 -12.88 -4.53
CA MET A 193 -7.46 -12.21 -4.71
C MET A 193 -7.26 -10.81 -5.27
N THR A 194 -8.02 -10.47 -6.30
CA THR A 194 -7.96 -9.13 -6.91
C THR A 194 -8.87 -8.19 -6.12
N ILE A 195 -8.36 -7.03 -5.72
CA ILE A 195 -9.00 -6.05 -4.84
C ILE A 195 -9.35 -4.80 -5.66
N GLY A 196 -10.57 -4.28 -5.46
CA GLY A 196 -11.01 -2.97 -5.96
C GLY A 196 -10.82 -1.86 -4.91
N GLY A 197 -9.98 -0.87 -5.22
CA GLY A 197 -9.67 0.28 -4.36
C GLY A 197 -10.63 1.47 -4.51
N ARG A 198 -10.41 2.53 -3.70
CA ARG A 198 -11.28 3.73 -3.60
C ARG A 198 -11.44 4.52 -4.91
N ARG A 199 -10.53 4.36 -5.86
CA ARG A 199 -10.49 5.12 -7.13
C ARG A 199 -10.59 4.22 -8.36
N GLY A 200 -11.24 3.07 -8.21
CA GLY A 200 -11.31 2.07 -9.28
C GLY A 200 -9.97 1.40 -9.58
N THR A 201 -8.96 1.56 -8.72
CA THR A 201 -7.71 0.83 -8.82
C THR A 201 -7.95 -0.66 -8.60
N VAL A 202 -7.26 -1.49 -9.38
CA VAL A 202 -7.43 -2.94 -9.35
C VAL A 202 -6.07 -3.58 -9.18
N PHE A 203 -5.89 -4.32 -8.08
CA PHE A 203 -4.62 -4.94 -7.75
C PHE A 203 -4.82 -6.16 -6.85
N ARG A 204 -3.94 -7.15 -6.93
CA ARG A 204 -3.86 -8.19 -5.89
C ARG A 204 -3.01 -7.72 -4.73
N SER A 205 -1.93 -7.01 -5.03
CA SER A 205 -1.07 -6.43 -4.01
C SER A 205 -0.49 -5.10 -4.45
N ALA A 206 -0.34 -4.20 -3.49
CA ALA A 206 0.26 -2.88 -3.68
C ALA A 206 1.24 -2.61 -2.54
N PHE A 207 2.42 -2.09 -2.88
CA PHE A 207 3.51 -1.88 -1.95
C PHE A 207 4.20 -0.55 -2.18
N MET A 208 4.70 0.00 -1.09
CA MET A 208 5.76 1.01 -1.06
C MET A 208 7.09 0.27 -0.83
N VAL A 209 8.08 0.52 -1.68
CA VAL A 209 9.43 -0.07 -1.55
C VAL A 209 10.43 1.03 -1.35
N ARG A 210 11.30 0.91 -0.33
CA ARG A 210 12.36 1.87 -0.03
C ARG A 210 13.20 2.14 -1.29
N SER A 211 13.48 3.42 -1.54
CA SER A 211 14.30 3.90 -2.65
C SER A 211 15.64 4.43 -2.11
N PRO A 212 16.75 4.33 -2.87
CA PRO A 212 16.86 3.76 -4.21
C PRO A 212 16.80 2.23 -4.25
N ILE A 213 16.41 1.69 -5.41
CA ILE A 213 16.69 0.30 -5.79
C ILE A 213 17.92 0.32 -6.68
N ASP A 214 18.98 -0.37 -6.26
CA ASP A 214 20.24 -0.43 -7.00
C ASP A 214 20.06 -1.15 -8.36
N PHE A 215 20.89 -0.78 -9.34
CA PHE A 215 20.79 -1.28 -10.71
C PHE A 215 21.00 -2.81 -10.79
N ASP A 216 21.82 -3.38 -9.92
CA ASP A 216 22.12 -4.81 -9.85
C ASP A 216 20.93 -5.65 -9.34
N ARG A 217 19.92 -5.00 -8.75
CA ARG A 217 18.64 -5.62 -8.35
C ARG A 217 17.59 -5.55 -9.46
N ILE A 218 17.85 -4.85 -10.56
CA ILE A 218 16.95 -4.81 -11.71
C ILE A 218 17.11 -6.09 -12.52
N LEU A 219 16.01 -6.85 -12.64
CA LEU A 219 15.99 -8.11 -13.37
C LEU A 219 15.64 -7.90 -14.84
N SER A 220 14.68 -7.03 -15.12
CA SER A 220 14.30 -6.69 -16.50
C SER A 220 13.48 -5.41 -16.58
N VAL A 221 13.52 -4.77 -17.75
CA VAL A 221 12.60 -3.69 -18.14
C VAL A 221 12.03 -4.01 -19.50
N HIS A 222 10.72 -4.23 -19.58
CA HIS A 222 10.07 -4.67 -20.80
C HIS A 222 8.70 -4.01 -20.98
N ARG A 223 8.18 -4.04 -22.21
CA ARG A 223 6.85 -3.51 -22.52
C ARG A 223 5.78 -4.30 -21.77
N ALA A 224 4.86 -3.58 -21.13
CA ALA A 224 3.74 -4.21 -20.46
C ALA A 224 2.77 -4.78 -21.49
N ASN A 225 2.38 -6.05 -21.33
CA ASN A 225 1.21 -6.58 -22.01
C ASN A 225 -0.04 -6.15 -21.22
N PRO A 226 -1.08 -5.61 -21.87
CA PRO A 226 -2.34 -5.34 -21.20
C PRO A 226 -2.86 -6.60 -20.51
N CYS A 227 -3.15 -6.50 -19.23
CA CYS A 227 -3.75 -7.58 -18.45
C CYS A 227 -4.75 -6.95 -17.49
N TYR A 228 -5.98 -7.43 -17.54
CA TYR A 228 -7.05 -6.96 -16.67
C TYR A 228 -7.73 -8.14 -16.02
N GLU A 229 -7.90 -8.06 -14.71
CA GLU A 229 -8.69 -9.00 -13.93
C GLU A 229 -9.76 -8.23 -13.19
N ALA A 230 -11.00 -8.72 -13.21
CA ALA A 230 -12.06 -8.12 -12.41
C ALA A 230 -11.75 -8.28 -10.90
N PRO A 231 -12.07 -7.28 -10.06
CA PRO A 231 -11.89 -7.42 -8.62
C PRO A 231 -12.80 -8.53 -8.08
N SER A 232 -12.24 -9.40 -7.23
CA SER A 232 -12.98 -10.39 -6.47
C SER A 232 -13.88 -9.76 -5.41
N PHE A 233 -13.53 -8.55 -4.96
CA PHE A 233 -14.33 -7.66 -4.14
C PHE A 233 -13.77 -6.24 -4.21
N SER A 234 -14.58 -5.25 -3.89
CA SER A 234 -14.23 -3.84 -3.84
C SER A 234 -14.51 -3.25 -2.47
N ILE A 235 -13.76 -2.21 -2.09
CA ILE A 235 -14.07 -1.43 -0.88
C ILE A 235 -15.49 -0.84 -0.91
N HIS A 236 -16.03 -0.64 -2.10
CA HIS A 236 -17.39 -0.14 -2.32
C HIS A 236 -18.47 -1.17 -2.01
N ASP A 237 -18.18 -2.47 -2.09
CA ASP A 237 -19.13 -3.55 -1.76
C ASP A 237 -19.53 -3.50 -0.28
N PHE A 238 -18.70 -2.86 0.54
CA PHE A 238 -18.91 -2.70 1.98
C PHE A 238 -19.36 -1.28 2.34
N LYS A 239 -19.60 -0.38 1.38
CA LYS A 239 -20.21 0.92 1.67
C LYS A 239 -21.73 0.72 1.72
N ASN A 240 -22.25 0.50 2.92
CA ASN A 240 -23.68 0.50 3.28
C ASN A 240 -24.58 -0.48 2.49
N LYS A 241 -24.90 -1.61 3.11
CA LYS A 241 -26.32 -1.81 3.44
C LYS A 241 -26.50 -1.30 4.86
N PRO A 242 -27.50 -0.46 5.16
CA PRO A 242 -27.89 -0.26 6.55
C PRO A 242 -28.12 -1.65 7.13
N SER A 243 -27.41 -1.99 8.22
CA SER A 243 -27.81 -3.13 9.02
C SER A 243 -29.25 -2.85 9.41
N MET A 244 -30.19 -3.66 8.93
CA MET A 244 -31.50 -3.77 9.56
C MET A 244 -31.25 -4.08 11.03
N THR A 245 -31.31 -3.05 11.87
CA THR A 245 -31.34 -3.23 13.31
C THR A 245 -32.71 -3.79 13.67
N MET A 246 -32.70 -5.08 13.98
CA MET A 246 -33.62 -5.87 14.80
C MET A 246 -35.11 -5.96 14.38
N PRO A 247 -35.71 -7.16 14.45
CA PRO A 247 -37.12 -7.34 14.15
C PRO A 247 -38.00 -6.61 15.18
N GLU A 248 -39.09 -6.00 14.72
CA GLU A 248 -40.17 -5.38 15.52
C GLU A 248 -40.94 -6.43 16.36
N VAL A 249 -40.26 -7.19 17.24
CA VAL A 249 -40.89 -8.19 18.12
C VAL A 249 -41.14 -7.66 19.53
N PHE A 250 -40.81 -6.39 19.81
CA PHE A 250 -41.13 -5.71 21.08
C PHE A 250 -42.07 -4.51 20.92
N ARG A 251 -43.10 -4.62 20.07
CA ARG A 251 -44.37 -3.91 20.30
C ARG A 251 -45.43 -4.92 20.74
N LYS A 252 -45.30 -5.35 21.99
CA LYS A 252 -46.35 -6.04 22.72
C LYS A 252 -46.50 -5.32 24.06
N PHE A 253 -47.72 -4.84 24.31
CA PHE A 253 -48.27 -4.40 25.59
C PHE A 253 -47.73 -3.09 26.19
N GLY A 254 -48.57 -2.07 26.08
CA GLY A 254 -48.52 -0.77 26.72
C GLY A 254 -49.72 0.04 26.24
#